data_AF-A0A2L2WM50-F1
#
_entry.id   AF-A0A2L2WM50-F1
#
_cell.length_a   1.000
_cell.length_b   1.000
_cell.length_c   1.000
_cell.angle_alpha   90.00
_cell.angle_beta   90.00
_cell.angle_gamma   90.00
#
_symmetry.space_group_name_H-M   'P 1'
#
loop_
_entity.id
_entity.type
_entity.pdbx_description
1 polymer ?
#
loop_
_entity_poly.entity_id
_entity_poly.type
_entity_poly.pdbx_seq_one_letter_code
_entity_poly.pdbx_strand_id
1 'polypeptide(L)'
;MTKDIPEIDDLLKGINDPEMALTDEHTETATTYQVEITKDFESANSDYWQSFLSYLETDTQEDKGERMICKLDRDLADSLDECNIHNRSRSDIVNAIVRTFFKTYLPQLAQYRRDNKSLFTNYKEAKA
;
A
#
# COMPACT_ATOMS: atom_id res chain seq x y z
N MET A 1 -59.86 1.43 -0.57
CA MET A 1 -58.84 2.40 -0.12
C MET A 1 -57.57 2.13 -0.91
N THR A 2 -57.42 2.80 -2.05
CA THR A 2 -56.18 2.83 -2.83
C THR A 2 -55.24 3.84 -2.18
N LYS A 3 -54.01 3.42 -1.87
CA LYS A 3 -52.97 4.30 -1.32
C LYS A 3 -52.18 4.84 -2.51
N ASP A 4 -52.40 6.09 -2.85
CA ASP A 4 -51.60 6.84 -3.82
C ASP A 4 -50.20 7.10 -3.25
N ILE A 5 -49.17 6.73 -4.01
CA ILE A 5 -47.76 7.03 -3.71
C ILE A 5 -47.47 8.40 -4.33
N PRO A 6 -46.95 9.38 -3.57
CA PRO A 6 -46.65 10.71 -4.11
C PRO A 6 -45.57 10.64 -5.20
N GLU A 7 -45.69 11.49 -6.22
CA GLU A 7 -44.74 11.61 -7.32
C GLU A 7 -43.38 12.16 -6.85
N ILE A 8 -42.30 11.72 -7.49
CA ILE A 8 -40.90 12.03 -7.13
C ILE A 8 -40.62 13.54 -7.18
N ASP A 9 -41.36 14.30 -8.00
CA ASP A 9 -41.19 15.75 -8.12
C ASP A 9 -41.58 16.54 -6.86
N ASP A 10 -42.49 16.02 -6.03
CA ASP A 10 -42.85 16.66 -4.75
C ASP A 10 -41.78 16.45 -3.66
N LEU A 11 -40.88 15.48 -3.82
CA LEU A 11 -39.75 15.25 -2.91
C LEU A 11 -38.57 16.22 -3.16
N LEU A 12 -38.44 16.75 -4.38
CA LEU A 12 -37.34 17.64 -4.76
C LEU A 12 -37.63 19.13 -4.49
N LYS A 13 -38.90 19.51 -4.28
CA LYS A 13 -39.28 20.89 -3.96
C LYS A 13 -38.79 21.39 -2.59
N GLY A 14 -38.40 20.49 -1.68
CA GLY A 14 -38.01 20.83 -0.31
C GLY A 14 -36.51 20.99 -0.04
N ILE A 15 -35.64 20.77 -1.03
CA ILE A 15 -34.16 20.72 -0.81
C ILE A 15 -33.45 22.02 -1.24
N ASN A 16 -34.14 22.94 -1.94
CA ASN A 16 -33.51 24.17 -2.42
C ASN A 16 -33.67 25.31 -1.40
N ASP A 17 -32.94 25.24 -0.29
CA ASP A 17 -32.76 26.35 0.64
C ASP A 17 -31.50 27.14 0.23
N PRO A 18 -31.59 28.44 -0.13
CA PRO A 18 -30.44 29.21 -0.62
C PRO A 18 -29.57 29.82 0.50
N GLU A 19 -29.68 29.37 1.75
CA GLU A 19 -28.88 29.89 2.88
C GLU A 19 -28.04 28.81 3.59
N MET A 20 -27.17 28.14 2.83
CA MET A 20 -26.05 27.42 3.44
C MET A 20 -24.81 27.56 2.58
N ALA A 21 -24.34 28.80 2.46
CA ALA A 21 -22.95 29.08 2.14
C ALA A 21 -22.07 28.59 3.31
N LEU A 22 -21.77 27.30 3.32
CA LEU A 22 -20.62 26.81 4.08
C LEU A 22 -19.38 27.21 3.31
N THR A 23 -18.66 28.17 3.87
CA THR A 23 -17.28 28.50 3.52
C THR A 23 -16.46 27.22 3.46
N ASP A 24 -16.04 26.84 2.26
CA ASP A 24 -15.00 25.84 2.03
C ASP A 24 -13.68 26.43 2.54
N GLU A 25 -13.37 26.19 3.82
CA GLU A 25 -12.11 26.60 4.44
C GLU A 25 -11.31 25.38 4.93
N HIS A 26 -11.47 24.21 4.29
CA HIS A 26 -10.80 22.96 4.68
C HIS A 26 -10.32 22.12 3.49
N THR A 27 -9.55 22.71 2.57
CA THR A 27 -8.85 21.94 1.52
C THR A 27 -7.43 22.41 1.22
N GLU A 28 -6.74 23.08 2.16
CA GLU A 28 -5.33 23.48 1.94
C GLU A 28 -4.31 22.66 2.75
N THR A 29 -4.72 22.03 3.84
CA THR A 29 -3.78 21.28 4.70
C THR A 29 -3.44 19.89 4.15
N ALA A 30 -4.41 19.12 3.63
CA ALA A 30 -4.15 17.77 3.15
C ALA A 30 -3.24 17.72 1.91
N THR A 31 -3.37 18.67 0.99
CA THR A 31 -2.58 18.71 -0.25
C THR A 31 -1.14 19.16 0.00
N THR A 32 -0.92 20.06 0.95
CA THR A 32 0.42 20.61 1.25
C THR A 32 1.34 19.57 1.91
N TYR A 33 0.81 18.77 2.85
CA TYR A 33 1.59 17.68 3.46
C TYR A 33 1.99 16.59 2.44
N GLN A 34 1.14 16.32 1.43
CA GLN A 34 1.47 15.33 0.40
C GLN A 34 2.58 15.83 -0.54
N VAL A 35 2.64 17.13 -0.84
CA VAL A 35 3.61 17.72 -1.77
C VAL A 35 4.98 17.96 -1.12
N GLU A 36 5.03 18.25 0.18
CA GLU A 36 6.30 18.44 0.90
C GLU A 36 6.98 17.10 1.24
N ILE A 37 6.24 16.03 1.54
CA ILE A 37 6.81 14.69 1.76
C ILE A 37 7.43 14.12 0.48
N THR A 38 6.89 14.45 -0.70
CA THR A 38 7.35 13.89 -1.98
C THR A 38 8.69 14.45 -2.45
N LYS A 39 9.00 15.72 -2.17
CA LYS A 39 10.11 16.43 -2.84
C LYS A 39 11.51 16.07 -2.31
N ASP A 40 11.63 15.74 -1.02
CA ASP A 40 12.89 15.31 -0.40
C ASP A 40 13.08 13.79 -0.40
N PHE A 41 12.02 13.02 -0.68
CA PHE A 41 12.07 11.55 -0.75
C PHE A 41 12.48 11.03 -2.14
N GLU A 42 12.24 11.80 -3.21
CA GLU A 42 12.36 11.36 -4.60
C GLU A 42 13.80 11.04 -5.06
N SER A 43 14.83 11.75 -4.57
CA SER A 43 16.17 11.63 -5.19
C SER A 43 17.02 10.46 -4.67
N ALA A 44 16.68 9.86 -3.51
CA ALA A 44 17.43 8.74 -2.92
C ALA A 44 16.59 7.47 -2.70
N ASN A 45 15.26 7.58 -2.64
CA ASN A 45 14.36 6.42 -2.51
C ASN A 45 13.80 5.90 -3.82
N SER A 46 14.03 6.58 -4.96
CA SER A 46 13.56 6.11 -6.26
C SER A 46 14.00 4.67 -6.53
N ASP A 47 15.26 4.33 -6.29
CA ASP A 47 15.80 3.00 -6.60
C ASP A 47 15.20 1.89 -5.72
N TYR A 48 14.90 2.19 -4.45
CA TYR A 48 14.25 1.25 -3.53
C TYR A 48 12.78 1.05 -3.87
N TRP A 49 12.08 2.13 -4.16
CA TRP A 49 10.68 2.07 -4.54
C TRP A 49 10.50 1.30 -5.84
N GLN A 50 11.34 1.56 -6.85
CA GLN A 50 11.31 0.82 -8.12
C GLN A 50 11.68 -0.66 -7.92
N SER A 51 12.66 -0.97 -7.06
CA SER A 51 12.98 -2.36 -6.71
C SER A 51 11.80 -3.07 -6.04
N PHE A 52 11.08 -2.38 -5.15
CA PHE A 52 9.86 -2.88 -4.52
C PHE A 52 8.77 -3.17 -5.54
N LEU A 53 8.46 -2.22 -6.43
CA LEU A 53 7.45 -2.42 -7.48
C LEU A 53 7.82 -3.58 -8.40
N SER A 54 9.08 -3.73 -8.78
CA SER A 54 9.57 -4.86 -9.58
C SER A 54 9.36 -6.22 -8.87
N TYR A 55 9.65 -6.32 -7.57
CA TYR A 55 9.37 -7.54 -6.80
C TYR A 55 7.88 -7.82 -6.66
N LEU A 56 7.08 -6.78 -6.52
CA LEU A 56 5.63 -6.91 -6.42
C LEU A 56 5.01 -7.39 -7.75
N GLU A 57 5.58 -6.96 -8.88
CA GLU A 57 5.18 -7.36 -10.24
C GLU A 57 5.54 -8.81 -10.58
N THR A 58 6.73 -9.25 -10.15
CA THR A 58 7.28 -10.59 -10.45
C THR A 58 6.71 -11.71 -9.57
N ASP A 59 6.04 -11.40 -8.46
CA ASP A 59 5.40 -12.37 -7.54
C ASP A 59 4.10 -12.98 -8.10
N THR A 60 4.01 -13.11 -9.43
CA THR A 60 2.98 -13.84 -10.18
C THR A 60 3.31 -15.33 -10.33
N GLN A 61 4.50 -15.76 -9.90
CA GLN A 61 4.96 -17.13 -10.08
C GLN A 61 4.09 -18.13 -9.30
N GLU A 62 3.69 -19.18 -10.00
CA GLU A 62 2.50 -20.02 -9.79
C GLU A 62 2.51 -20.90 -8.52
N ASP A 63 3.52 -20.80 -7.65
CA ASP A 63 3.65 -21.62 -6.44
C ASP A 63 3.61 -20.79 -5.16
N LYS A 64 2.42 -20.20 -4.88
CA LYS A 64 2.13 -19.53 -3.60
C LYS A 64 2.01 -20.52 -2.43
N GLY A 65 2.09 -21.84 -2.69
CA GLY A 65 1.90 -22.91 -1.71
C GLY A 65 3.04 -23.04 -0.71
N GLU A 66 4.25 -22.62 -1.06
CA GLU A 66 5.41 -22.64 -0.16
C GLU A 66 5.45 -21.44 0.81
N ARG A 67 4.51 -20.49 0.69
CA ARG A 67 4.51 -19.29 1.52
C ARG A 67 4.17 -19.64 2.96
N MET A 68 5.01 -19.16 3.87
CA MET A 68 4.76 -19.28 5.30
C MET A 68 3.81 -18.20 5.81
N ILE A 69 3.01 -18.55 6.82
CA ILE A 69 2.17 -17.59 7.54
C ILE A 69 3.03 -16.93 8.64
N CYS A 70 3.06 -15.60 8.64
CA CYS A 70 3.66 -14.79 9.71
C CYS A 70 2.60 -13.91 10.38
N LYS A 71 2.85 -13.52 11.63
CA LYS A 71 2.02 -12.53 12.34
C LYS A 71 2.57 -11.14 12.07
N LEU A 72 1.67 -10.19 11.83
CA LEU A 72 1.93 -8.76 11.74
C LEU A 72 1.16 -8.05 12.84
N ASP A 73 1.71 -6.94 13.31
CA ASP A 73 0.98 -6.05 14.20
C ASP A 73 -0.24 -5.47 13.47
N ARG A 74 -1.31 -5.20 14.25
CA ARG A 74 -2.62 -4.85 13.68
C ARG A 74 -2.56 -3.57 12.86
N ASP A 75 -1.92 -2.53 13.40
CA ASP A 75 -1.73 -1.25 12.74
C ASP A 75 -0.99 -1.37 11.41
N LEU A 76 0.04 -2.22 11.33
CA LEU A 76 0.73 -2.51 10.08
C LEU A 76 -0.16 -3.26 9.10
N ALA A 77 -0.93 -4.25 9.57
CA ALA A 77 -1.84 -5.00 8.73
C ALA A 77 -2.94 -4.10 8.15
N ASP A 78 -3.55 -3.25 8.98
CA ASP A 78 -4.59 -2.30 8.59
C ASP A 78 -4.04 -1.28 7.58
N SER A 79 -2.87 -0.70 7.85
CA SER A 79 -2.21 0.25 6.93
C SER A 79 -1.92 -0.38 5.56
N LEU A 80 -1.52 -1.66 5.52
CA LEU A 80 -1.28 -2.38 4.28
C LEU A 80 -2.57 -2.75 3.54
N ASP A 81 -3.64 -3.06 4.27
CA ASP A 81 -4.95 -3.37 3.68
C ASP A 81 -5.63 -2.13 3.06
N GLU A 82 -5.32 -0.92 3.56
CA GLU A 82 -5.73 0.36 2.95
C GLU A 82 -4.96 0.70 1.66
N CYS A 83 -3.80 0.08 1.42
CA CYS A 83 -2.98 0.33 0.24
C CYS A 83 -3.45 -0.48 -0.98
N ASN A 84 -4.03 0.18 -1.98
CA ASN A 84 -4.33 -0.45 -3.27
C ASN A 84 -3.17 -0.28 -4.27
N ILE A 85 -2.13 -1.10 -4.14
CA ILE A 85 -0.98 -1.11 -5.07
C ILE A 85 -1.14 -2.28 -6.05
N HIS A 86 -1.38 -1.99 -7.33
CA HIS A 86 -1.47 -2.99 -8.40
C HIS A 86 -2.43 -4.18 -8.11
N ASN A 87 -3.51 -3.94 -7.36
CA ASN A 87 -4.47 -4.95 -6.92
C ASN A 87 -3.82 -6.17 -6.26
N ARG A 88 -2.78 -5.93 -5.45
CA ARG A 88 -2.00 -6.97 -4.76
C ARG A 88 -2.54 -7.23 -3.38
N SER A 89 -2.46 -8.49 -2.95
CA SER A 89 -2.84 -8.86 -1.59
C SER A 89 -1.81 -8.34 -0.58
N ARG A 90 -2.23 -8.14 0.67
CA ARG A 90 -1.32 -7.83 1.78
C ARG A 90 -0.11 -8.75 1.82
N SER A 91 -0.30 -10.06 1.60
CA SER A 91 0.79 -11.03 1.58
C SER A 91 1.79 -10.80 0.45
N ASP A 92 1.31 -10.39 -0.74
CA ASP A 92 2.19 -10.05 -1.87
C ASP A 92 2.98 -8.76 -1.56
N ILE A 93 2.32 -7.75 -0.98
CA ILE A 93 2.95 -6.49 -0.57
C ILE A 93 4.04 -6.75 0.47
N VAL A 94 3.74 -7.54 1.51
CA VAL A 94 4.71 -7.91 2.57
C VAL A 94 5.90 -8.67 1.98
N ASN A 95 5.65 -9.63 1.09
CA ASN A 95 6.72 -10.37 0.42
C ASN A 95 7.63 -9.44 -0.39
N ALA A 96 7.06 -8.49 -1.14
CA ALA A 96 7.83 -7.54 -1.93
C ALA A 96 8.66 -6.60 -1.02
N ILE A 97 8.10 -6.12 0.09
CA ILE A 97 8.84 -5.31 1.08
C ILE A 97 10.03 -6.11 1.63
N VAL A 98 9.80 -7.34 2.09
CA VAL A 98 10.85 -8.19 2.65
C VAL A 98 11.91 -8.50 1.60
N ARG A 99 11.53 -8.85 0.36
CA ARG A 99 12.48 -9.12 -0.72
C ARG A 99 13.36 -7.92 -1.04
N THR A 100 12.76 -6.73 -1.07
CA THR A 100 13.47 -5.47 -1.31
C THR A 100 14.44 -5.20 -0.18
N PHE A 101 14.00 -5.29 1.07
CA PHE A 101 14.84 -5.10 2.25
C PHE A 101 16.03 -6.08 2.26
N PHE A 102 15.79 -7.36 1.99
CA PHE A 102 16.85 -8.38 1.92
C PHE A 102 17.84 -8.10 0.81
N LYS A 103 17.39 -7.71 -0.40
CA LYS A 103 18.31 -7.36 -1.50
C LYS A 103 19.18 -6.16 -1.14
N THR A 104 18.59 -5.13 -0.54
CA THR A 104 19.31 -3.91 -0.16
C THR A 104 20.33 -4.14 0.93
N TYR A 105 19.92 -4.81 2.00
CA TYR A 105 20.71 -4.91 3.23
C TYR A 105 21.36 -6.28 3.40
N LEU A 106 21.48 -7.06 2.33
CA LEU A 106 22.07 -8.39 2.36
C LEU A 106 23.46 -8.41 3.05
N PRO A 107 24.39 -7.48 2.73
CA PRO A 107 25.69 -7.44 3.37
C PRO A 107 25.61 -7.20 4.88
N GLN A 108 24.74 -6.28 5.31
CA GLN A 108 24.52 -5.92 6.71
C GLN A 108 23.73 -6.99 7.48
N LEU A 109 22.93 -7.81 6.80
CA LEU A 109 22.24 -8.94 7.40
C LEU A 109 23.17 -10.15 7.57
N ALA A 110 24.19 -10.29 6.71
CA ALA A 110 25.12 -11.41 6.75
C ALA A 110 25.91 -11.49 8.08
N GLN A 111 26.20 -10.35 8.73
CA GLN A 111 26.85 -10.29 10.04
C GLN A 111 25.96 -10.82 11.19
N TYR A 112 24.63 -10.84 11.03
CA TYR A 112 23.69 -11.37 12.03
C TYR A 112 23.29 -12.83 11.73
N ARG A 113 23.98 -13.49 10.80
CA ARG A 113 23.73 -14.88 10.43
C ARG A 113 24.03 -15.80 11.62
N ARG A 114 23.06 -16.67 11.96
CA ARG A 114 23.31 -17.80 12.87
C ARG A 114 24.00 -18.92 12.09
N ASP A 115 24.99 -19.56 12.71
CA ASP A 115 25.93 -20.50 12.07
C ASP A 115 25.32 -21.76 11.43
N ASN A 116 24.00 -21.97 11.50
CA ASN A 116 23.37 -23.25 11.12
C ASN A 116 22.17 -23.19 10.15
N LYS A 117 21.87 -22.08 9.46
CA LYS A 117 20.77 -22.09 8.46
C LYS A 117 21.07 -21.35 7.15
N SER A 118 20.99 -22.14 6.08
CA SER A 118 21.00 -21.88 4.64
C SER A 118 19.88 -20.94 4.14
N LEU A 119 19.61 -19.81 4.81
CA LEU A 119 18.62 -18.83 4.32
C LEU A 119 19.15 -18.02 3.14
N PHE A 120 20.47 -17.83 3.05
CA PHE A 120 21.11 -16.99 2.03
C PHE A 120 21.60 -17.76 0.80
N THR A 121 21.52 -19.09 0.80
CA THR A 121 22.04 -19.92 -0.31
C THR A 121 21.23 -19.69 -1.60
N ASN A 122 19.94 -19.36 -1.48
CA ASN A 122 19.06 -19.03 -2.60
C ASN A 122 19.10 -17.54 -3.01
N TYR A 123 19.73 -16.68 -2.20
CA TYR A 123 19.88 -15.25 -2.49
C TYR A 123 21.27 -14.90 -3.05
N LYS A 124 22.17 -15.89 -3.17
CA LYS A 124 23.45 -15.72 -3.84
C LYS A 124 23.21 -15.50 -5.34
N GLU A 125 23.29 -14.23 -5.72
CA GLU A 125 23.63 -13.72 -7.05
C GLU A 125 22.91 -14.41 -8.21
N ALA A 126 21.73 -13.87 -8.56
CA ALA A 126 21.37 -13.79 -9.97
C ALA A 126 22.44 -12.90 -10.64
N LYS A 127 23.47 -13.55 -11.17
CA LYS A 127 24.60 -12.94 -11.86
C LYS A 127 24.05 -12.10 -13.02
N ALA A 128 24.49 -10.83 -13.06
CA ALA A 128 24.19 -9.87 -14.12
C ALA A 128 24.54 -10.40 -15.51
#